data_AF-A0A7J4UCP0-F1
#
_entry.id   AF-A0A7J4UCP0-F1
#
_cell.length_a   1.000
_cell.length_b   1.000
_cell.length_c   1.000
_cell.angle_alpha   90.00
_cell.angle_beta   90.00
_cell.angle_gamma   90.00
#
_symmetry.space_group_name_H-M   'P 1'
#
loop_
_entity.id
_entity.type
_entity.pdbx_description
1 polymer ?
#
loop_
_entity_poly.entity_id
_entity_poly.type
_entity_poly.pdbx_seq_one_letter_code
_entity_poly.pdbx_strand_id
1 'polypeptide(L)'
;MVQAIITLDDHQDRVLNIIKGKYGLKNKSDAVNFVISKFEDDLLEPELRPEYIDKIRLIEKKGKFHAYKDISSLRKEIEHA
;
A
#
# COMPACT_ATOMS: atom_id res chain seq x y z
N MET A 1 -15.11 15.01 -4.37
CA MET A 1 -15.48 13.68 -4.89
C MET A 1 -15.15 13.65 -6.36
N VAL A 2 -14.43 12.63 -6.81
CA VAL A 2 -14.11 12.41 -8.22
C VAL A 2 -15.07 11.34 -8.74
N GLN A 3 -15.58 11.50 -9.97
CA GLN A 3 -16.45 10.52 -10.62
C GLN A 3 -15.75 9.94 -11.84
N ALA A 4 -15.88 8.64 -12.04
CA ALA A 4 -15.38 7.92 -13.21
C ALA A 4 -16.54 7.17 -13.87
N ILE A 5 -16.60 7.22 -15.20
CA ILE A 5 -17.48 6.38 -16.01
C ILE A 5 -16.63 5.23 -16.51
N ILE A 6 -17.04 3.99 -16.20
CA ILE A 6 -16.35 2.77 -16.62
C ILE A 6 -17.32 1.88 -17.39
N THR A 7 -16.80 1.18 -18.40
CA THR A 7 -17.54 0.14 -19.12
C THR A 7 -17.13 -1.21 -18.55
N LEU A 8 -18.13 -2.03 -18.23
CA LEU A 8 -17.93 -3.38 -17.70
C LEU A 8 -18.49 -4.38 -18.71
N ASP A 9 -17.79 -5.48 -18.90
CA ASP A 9 -18.34 -6.63 -19.61
C ASP A 9 -19.30 -7.46 -18.72
N ASP A 10 -20.00 -8.41 -19.33
CA ASP A 10 -20.99 -9.26 -18.65
C ASP A 10 -20.38 -10.07 -17.49
N HIS A 11 -19.11 -10.47 -17.62
CA HIS A 11 -18.43 -11.25 -16.60
C HIS A 11 -18.09 -10.36 -15.40
N GLN A 12 -17.50 -9.19 -15.64
CA GLN A 12 -17.19 -8.19 -14.62
C GLN A 12 -18.45 -7.74 -13.86
N ASP A 13 -19.58 -7.55 -14.56
CA ASP A 13 -20.85 -7.19 -13.91
C ASP A 13 -21.34 -8.26 -12.95
N ARG A 14 -21.28 -9.54 -13.36
CA ARG A 14 -21.66 -10.68 -12.51
C ARG A 14 -20.77 -10.77 -11.28
N VAL A 15 -19.46 -10.60 -11.44
CA VAL A 15 -18.51 -10.62 -10.32
C VAL A 15 -18.86 -9.51 -9.31
N LEU A 16 -19.09 -8.28 -9.77
CA LEU A 16 -19.48 -7.18 -8.88
C LEU A 16 -20.82 -7.43 -8.18
N ASN A 17 -21.80 -8.05 -8.85
CA ASN A 17 -23.06 -8.41 -8.22
C ASN A 17 -22.89 -9.45 -7.10
N ILE A 18 -22.02 -10.44 -7.29
CA ILE A 18 -21.69 -11.44 -6.26
C ILE A 18 -21.02 -10.75 -5.06
N ILE A 19 -20.03 -9.89 -5.30
CA ILE A 19 -19.34 -9.14 -4.24
C ILE A 19 -20.32 -8.25 -3.47
N LYS A 20 -21.13 -7.48 -4.19
CA LYS A 20 -22.18 -6.63 -3.62
C LYS A 20 -23.10 -7.43 -2.70
N GLY A 21 -23.59 -8.58 -3.17
CA GLY A 21 -24.46 -9.47 -2.38
C GLY A 21 -23.76 -10.05 -1.15
N LYS A 22 -22.54 -10.57 -1.33
CA LYS A 22 -21.73 -11.20 -0.27
C LYS A 22 -21.48 -10.25 0.91
N TYR A 23 -21.20 -8.98 0.63
CA TYR A 23 -20.87 -7.98 1.66
C TYR A 23 -22.04 -7.04 2.00
N GLY A 24 -23.25 -7.31 1.50
CA GLY A 24 -24.45 -6.51 1.80
C GLY A 24 -24.36 -5.05 1.30
N LEU A 25 -23.62 -4.80 0.22
CA LEU A 25 -23.38 -3.46 -0.31
C LEU A 25 -24.62 -2.93 -1.06
N LYS A 26 -24.87 -1.62 -0.97
CA LYS A 26 -26.11 -1.02 -1.48
C LYS A 26 -26.13 -0.97 -3.01
N ASN A 27 -25.02 -0.60 -3.64
CA ASN A 27 -24.93 -0.44 -5.08
C ASN A 27 -23.62 -1.00 -5.67
N LYS A 28 -23.51 -1.03 -7.00
CA LYS A 28 -22.32 -1.54 -7.70
C LYS A 28 -21.09 -0.66 -7.51
N SER A 29 -21.26 0.65 -7.37
CA SER A 29 -20.15 1.57 -7.08
C SER A 29 -19.52 1.28 -5.72
N ASP A 30 -20.33 0.96 -4.70
CA ASP A 30 -19.81 0.52 -3.40
C ASP A 30 -18.99 -0.78 -3.53
N ALA A 31 -19.42 -1.70 -4.40
CA ALA A 31 -18.68 -2.94 -4.67
C ALA A 31 -17.35 -2.67 -5.39
N VAL A 32 -17.32 -1.73 -6.35
CA VAL A 32 -16.07 -1.30 -6.99
C VAL A 32 -15.12 -0.70 -5.96
N ASN A 33 -15.60 0.20 -5.10
CA ASN A 33 -14.78 0.81 -4.04
C ASN A 33 -14.23 -0.25 -3.08
N PHE A 34 -15.03 -1.25 -2.72
CA PHE A 34 -14.59 -2.36 -1.87
C PHE A 34 -13.50 -3.21 -2.54
N VAL A 35 -13.62 -3.47 -3.85
CA VAL A 35 -12.57 -4.19 -4.59
C VAL A 35 -11.27 -3.38 -4.63
N ILE A 36 -11.36 -2.07 -4.87
CA ILE A 36 -10.19 -1.17 -4.86
C ILE A 36 -9.51 -1.20 -3.48
N SER A 37 -10.26 -1.12 -2.37
CA SER A 37 -9.66 -1.15 -1.04
C SER A 37 -8.98 -2.49 -0.75
N LYS A 38 -9.54 -3.60 -1.24
CA LYS A 38 -8.90 -4.92 -1.10
C LYS A 38 -7.63 -5.03 -1.95
N PHE A 39 -7.62 -4.42 -3.13
CA PHE A 39 -6.45 -4.36 -3.98
C PHE A 39 -5.36 -3.47 -3.38
N GLU A 40 -5.74 -2.37 -2.72
CA GLU A 40 -4.84 -1.52 -1.93
C GLU A 40 -4.19 -2.32 -0.78
N ASP A 41 -4.99 -3.04 0.02
CA ASP A 41 -4.47 -3.89 1.10
C ASP A 41 -3.46 -4.94 0.58
N ASP A 42 -3.70 -5.51 -0.61
CA ASP A 42 -2.91 -6.62 -1.16
C ASP A 42 -1.66 -6.17 -1.95
N LEU A 43 -1.67 -4.99 -2.58
CA LEU A 43 -0.63 -4.57 -3.53
C LEU A 43 0.06 -3.27 -3.21
N LEU A 44 -0.58 -2.38 -2.45
CA LEU A 44 0.07 -1.14 -2.04
C LEU A 44 0.79 -1.41 -0.72
N GLU A 45 2.08 -1.10 -0.67
CA GLU A 45 2.78 -1.06 0.61
C GLU A 45 2.02 -0.06 1.51
N PRO A 46 1.64 -0.44 2.74
CA PRO A 46 0.96 0.48 3.62
C PRO A 46 1.84 1.72 3.80
N GLU A 47 1.23 2.91 3.77
CA GLU A 47 1.96 4.13 4.04
C GLU A 47 2.76 3.99 5.34
N LEU A 48 4.00 4.51 5.36
CA LEU A 48 4.81 4.50 6.56
C LEU A 48 4.00 5.13 7.70
N ARG A 49 3.82 4.37 8.80
CA ARG A 49 3.14 4.89 10.00
C ARG A 49 3.74 6.26 10.35
N PRO A 50 2.93 7.28 10.70
CA PRO A 50 3.44 8.63 10.97
C PRO A 50 4.61 8.65 11.96
N GLU A 51 4.57 7.80 12.99
CA GLU A 51 5.65 7.63 13.97
C GLU A 51 7.00 7.21 13.34
N TYR A 52 6.97 6.36 12.31
CA TYR A 52 8.18 5.95 11.58
C TYR A 52 8.70 7.06 10.68
N ILE A 53 7.81 7.83 10.05
CA ILE A 53 8.20 9.01 9.27
C ILE A 53 8.93 10.02 10.16
N ASP A 54 8.39 10.28 11.35
CA ASP A 54 9.00 11.21 12.30
C ASP A 54 10.33 10.69 12.83
N LYS A 55 10.45 9.38 13.06
CA LYS A 55 11.71 8.74 13.44
C LYS A 55 12.77 8.87 12.34
N ILE A 56 12.41 8.63 11.08
CA ILE A 56 13.32 8.78 9.93
C ILE A 56 13.78 10.24 9.82
N ARG A 57 12.85 11.21 9.87
CA ARG A 57 13.18 12.65 9.86
C ARG A 57 14.10 13.06 11.01
N LEU A 58 13.94 12.45 12.19
CA LEU A 58 14.82 12.69 13.33
C LEU A 58 16.22 12.14 13.07
N ILE A 59 16.32 10.93 12.50
CA ILE A 59 17.60 10.31 12.12
C ILE A 59 18.28 11.15 11.03
N GLU A 60 17.57 11.60 9.99
CA GLU A 60 18.12 12.50 8.95
C GLU A 60 18.72 13.78 9.54
N LYS A 61 18.06 14.37 10.53
CA LYS A 61 18.50 15.63 11.15
C LYS A 61 19.60 15.48 12.18
N LYS A 62 19.59 14.41 12.97
CA LYS A 62 20.41 14.26 14.20
C LYS A 62 21.16 12.94 14.30
N GLY A 63 20.95 12.05 13.35
CA GLY A 63 21.57 10.74 13.31
C GLY A 63 23.08 10.83 13.07
N LYS A 64 23.79 9.82 13.58
CA LYS A 64 25.19 9.59 13.23
C LYS A 64 25.21 8.64 12.05
N PHE A 65 25.63 9.14 10.90
CA PHE A 65 25.76 8.34 9.69
C PHE A 65 27.19 7.87 9.53
N HIS A 66 27.36 6.61 9.13
CA HIS A 66 28.64 6.06 8.72
C HIS A 66 28.63 5.88 7.21
N ALA A 67 29.58 6.50 6.51
CA ALA A 67 29.70 6.38 5.07
C ALA A 67 30.58 5.19 4.72
N TYR A 68 30.11 4.35 3.81
CA TYR A 68 30.88 3.20 3.31
C TYR A 68 31.24 3.42 1.86
N LYS A 69 32.45 2.99 1.50
CA LYS A 69 32.95 3.07 0.12
C LYS A 69 32.29 2.03 -0.80
N ASP A 70 31.91 0.88 -0.24
CA ASP A 70 31.28 -0.23 -0.96
C ASP A 70 30.39 -1.08 -0.04
N ILE A 71 29.51 -1.87 -0.65
CA ILE A 71 28.56 -2.76 0.06
C ILE A 71 29.31 -3.84 0.85
N SER A 72 30.48 -4.29 0.39
CA SER A 72 31.26 -5.33 1.05
C SER A 72 31.77 -4.87 2.42
N SER A 73 32.18 -3.60 2.52
CA SER A 73 32.63 -2.96 3.76
C SER A 73 31.48 -2.83 4.76
N LEU A 74 30.28 -2.46 4.30
CA LEU A 74 29.07 -2.42 5.12
C LEU A 74 28.71 -3.82 5.66
N ARG A 75 28.69 -4.85 4.80
CA ARG A 75 28.34 -6.22 5.19
C ARG A 75 29.24 -6.77 6.29
N LYS A 76 30.55 -6.52 6.20
CA LYS A 76 31.51 -6.94 7.23
C LYS A 76 31.22 -6.38 8.61
N GLU A 77 30.69 -5.17 8.71
CA GLU A 77 30.36 -4.55 9.99
C GLU A 77 29.06 -5.10 10.58
N ILE A 78 28.01 -5.25 9.76
CA ILE A 78 26.68 -5.67 10.24
C ILE A 78 26.54 -7.17 10.47
N GLU A 79 27.31 -8.01 9.76
CA GLU A 79 27.24 -9.48 9.89
C GLU A 79 28.15 -10.03 11.01
N HIS A 80 29.01 -9.19 11.58
CA HIS A 80 29.90 -9.53 12.70
C HIS A 80 29.63 -8.72 13.98
N ALA A 81 28.54 -7.93 14.00
CA ALA A 81 28.02 -7.22 15.18
C ALA A 81 27.00 -8.07 15.94
#